data_AF-A0A814U486-F1
#
_entry.id   AF-A0A814U486-F1
#
_cell.length_a   1.000
_cell.length_b   1.000
_cell.length_c   1.000
_cell.angle_alpha   90.00
_cell.angle_beta   90.00
_cell.angle_gamma   90.00
#
_symmetry.space_group_name_H-M   'P 1'
#
loop_
_entity.id
_entity.type
_entity.pdbx_description
1 polymer ?
#
loop_
_entity_poly.entity_id
_entity_poly.type
_entity_poly.pdbx_seq_one_letter_code
_entity_poly.pdbx_strand_id
1 'polypeptide(L)'
;MATSMSMNCLISPEPLLEQFNCPICLNIMKDVWVTTCFHRFCEECIKESINTNHRCPLCNKDLQQDNIQRDAQYNTLLETIDKAIQDAEGEKAKSFANQIVTQIGDNSVRGILEELFRDTLVTSLANHLTSENDMRSRYKRKKADIESAYNRAIVELQEKKLSKEEYKKQLDEKTDQFRREINALDEEIRNVQILFIQAYKNHLAEHVSNFGAVSTQVRVTLWKEDHLYMNKDKQFPIKLMRPEDRMEILLPILDELVQLRNDKILKLGDTILFTCINPFEDLSEQSVIRRLQKMDTDDDDNDNSILTVSRNCRPILEHKILRGTLVIIHGDVILDSEVPKQCFIQVYNENPHQEHLVDYFECKQCLRNGQPIRWICRSCAAVCHKNHGVTPLIFENKARGPKCDCRKKNCHIYPRN
;
A
#
# COMPACT_ATOMS: atom_id res chain seq x y z
N MET A 1 6.63 -23.46 41.96
CA MET A 1 5.28 -23.24 42.50
C MET A 1 4.99 -21.75 42.32
N ALA A 2 4.09 -21.26 41.49
CA ALA A 2 2.77 -21.76 41.08
C ALA A 2 2.60 -21.77 39.56
N THR A 3 2.22 -22.92 39.01
CA THR A 3 1.64 -23.05 37.67
C THR A 3 0.25 -22.43 37.70
N SER A 4 0.04 -21.38 36.90
CA SER A 4 -1.29 -20.79 36.70
C SER A 4 -2.20 -21.83 36.07
N MET A 5 -3.22 -22.24 36.83
CA MET A 5 -4.32 -23.04 36.30
C MET A 5 -5.07 -22.15 35.31
N SER A 6 -4.87 -22.41 34.02
CA SER A 6 -5.69 -21.88 32.94
C SER A 6 -7.07 -22.54 33.07
N MET A 7 -7.95 -21.94 33.88
CA MET A 7 -9.38 -22.21 33.82
C MET A 7 -9.89 -21.66 32.49
N ASN A 8 -9.85 -22.49 31.45
CA ASN A 8 -10.62 -22.27 30.24
C ASN A 8 -12.11 -22.35 30.60
N CYS A 9 -12.69 -21.22 30.99
CA CYS A 9 -14.13 -21.09 31.13
C CYS A 9 -14.74 -21.14 29.71
N LEU A 10 -15.31 -22.29 29.34
CA LEU A 10 -15.99 -22.53 28.05
C LEU A 10 -17.39 -21.91 27.98
N ILE A 11 -17.76 -21.05 28.94
CA ILE A 11 -19.08 -20.45 29.02
C ILE A 11 -19.01 -19.09 28.31
N SER A 12 -19.83 -18.89 27.26
CA SER A 12 -20.04 -17.55 26.68
C SER A 12 -20.46 -16.60 27.81
N PRO A 13 -19.92 -15.38 27.92
CA PRO A 13 -20.33 -14.45 28.98
C PRO A 13 -21.78 -13.96 28.82
N GLU A 14 -22.41 -14.15 27.66
CA GLU A 14 -23.75 -13.64 27.34
C GLU A 14 -24.86 -14.09 28.31
N PRO A 15 -25.00 -15.38 28.68
CA PRO A 15 -26.02 -15.83 29.64
C PRO A 15 -25.72 -15.40 31.08
N LEU A 16 -24.47 -15.06 31.38
CA LEU A 16 -24.07 -14.52 32.69
C LEU A 16 -24.43 -13.03 32.77
N LEU A 17 -24.23 -12.29 31.67
CA LEU A 17 -24.55 -10.87 31.55
C LEU A 17 -26.05 -10.59 31.72
N GLU A 18 -26.91 -11.49 31.25
CA GLU A 18 -28.37 -11.38 31.43
C GLU A 18 -28.80 -11.37 32.91
N GLN A 19 -28.04 -12.02 33.80
CA GLN A 19 -28.32 -12.03 35.25
C GLN A 19 -28.03 -10.68 35.92
N PHE A 20 -27.32 -9.79 35.25
CA PHE A 20 -26.99 -8.45 35.72
C PHE A 20 -27.91 -7.37 35.12
N ASN A 21 -28.92 -7.75 34.35
CA ASN A 21 -29.87 -6.80 33.77
C ASN A 21 -30.86 -6.28 34.82
N CYS A 22 -31.17 -5.00 34.73
CA CYS A 22 -32.21 -4.38 35.53
C CYS A 22 -33.58 -4.89 35.08
N PRO A 23 -34.44 -5.35 36.00
CA PRO A 23 -35.79 -5.82 35.65
C PRO A 23 -36.71 -4.75 35.05
N ILE A 24 -36.37 -3.46 35.21
CA ILE A 24 -37.18 -2.33 34.76
C ILE A 24 -36.74 -1.88 33.36
N CYS A 25 -35.46 -1.54 33.20
CA CYS A 25 -34.94 -1.02 31.92
C CYS A 25 -34.31 -2.10 31.03
N LEU A 26 -34.22 -3.34 31.49
CA LEU A 26 -33.67 -4.51 30.78
C LEU A 26 -32.22 -4.37 30.29
N ASN A 27 -31.52 -3.35 30.77
CA ASN A 27 -30.11 -3.10 30.52
C ASN A 27 -29.25 -3.55 31.71
N ILE A 28 -27.96 -3.79 31.50
CA ILE A 28 -27.00 -4.05 32.59
C ILE A 28 -27.14 -2.94 33.64
N MET A 29 -27.34 -3.35 34.90
CA MET A 29 -27.59 -2.41 35.99
C MET A 29 -26.43 -1.40 36.13
N LYS A 30 -26.76 -0.12 36.28
CA LYS A 30 -25.81 0.97 36.53
C LYS A 30 -26.16 1.65 37.83
N ASP A 31 -25.13 1.97 38.61
CA ASP A 31 -25.27 2.49 39.98
C ASP A 31 -26.37 1.72 40.72
N VAL A 32 -26.07 0.47 41.06
CA VAL A 32 -27.05 -0.47 41.60
C VAL A 32 -27.49 -0.04 42.98
N TRP A 33 -28.81 0.01 43.18
CA TRP A 33 -29.45 0.17 44.47
C TRP A 33 -30.20 -1.11 44.84
N VAL A 34 -30.09 -1.48 46.11
CA VAL A 34 -30.78 -2.62 46.70
C VAL A 34 -31.90 -2.14 47.61
N THR A 35 -33.05 -2.76 47.48
CA THR A 35 -34.22 -2.54 48.35
C THR A 35 -34.10 -3.34 49.64
N THR A 36 -34.85 -3.00 50.69
CA THR A 36 -34.95 -3.82 51.92
C THR A 36 -35.49 -5.23 51.67
N CYS A 37 -36.15 -5.47 50.54
CA CYS A 37 -36.55 -6.79 50.08
C CYS A 37 -35.50 -7.53 49.23
N PHE A 38 -34.28 -6.99 49.16
CA PHE A 38 -33.09 -7.52 48.47
C PHE A 38 -33.18 -7.63 46.94
N HIS A 39 -34.13 -6.94 46.33
CA HIS A 39 -34.14 -6.74 44.87
C HIS A 39 -33.26 -5.57 44.46
N ARG A 40 -32.59 -5.73 43.30
CA ARG A 40 -31.62 -4.78 42.75
C ARG A 40 -32.12 -4.14 41.46
N PHE A 41 -31.81 -2.86 41.30
CA PHE A 41 -32.21 -2.04 40.17
C PHE A 41 -31.18 -0.93 39.92
N CYS A 42 -31.21 -0.29 38.74
CA CYS A 42 -30.51 0.98 38.55
C CYS A 42 -31.09 2.06 39.46
N GLU A 43 -30.27 3.02 39.86
CA GLU A 43 -30.69 4.17 40.68
C GLU A 43 -31.93 4.88 40.12
N GLU A 44 -31.87 5.29 38.85
CA GLU A 44 -32.94 6.03 38.20
C GLU A 44 -34.23 5.21 38.15
N CYS A 45 -34.11 3.95 37.77
CA CYS A 45 -35.24 3.04 37.61
C CYS A 45 -36.00 2.78 38.92
N ILE A 46 -35.30 2.57 40.04
CA ILE A 46 -35.97 2.33 41.32
C ILE A 46 -36.57 3.60 41.92
N LYS A 47 -35.90 4.75 41.77
CA LYS A 47 -36.41 6.04 42.24
C LYS A 47 -37.71 6.41 41.51
N GLU A 48 -37.76 6.22 40.20
CA GLU A 48 -38.97 6.46 39.41
C GLU A 48 -40.12 5.53 39.82
N SER A 49 -39.83 4.24 40.04
CA SER A 49 -40.84 3.29 40.54
C SER A 49 -41.38 3.66 41.92
N ILE A 50 -40.52 4.11 42.84
CA ILE A 50 -40.94 4.56 44.17
C ILE A 50 -41.85 5.79 44.05
N ASN A 51 -41.50 6.77 43.23
CA ASN A 51 -42.28 7.98 43.02
C ASN A 51 -43.68 7.70 42.45
N THR A 52 -43.82 6.62 41.67
CA THR A 52 -45.08 6.32 40.98
C THR A 52 -45.98 5.39 41.80
N ASN A 53 -45.41 4.29 42.35
CA ASN A 53 -46.19 3.17 42.88
C ASN A 53 -45.91 2.85 44.35
N HIS A 54 -44.86 3.41 44.95
CA HIS A 54 -44.44 3.13 46.34
C HIS A 54 -44.33 1.63 46.69
N ARG A 55 -44.00 0.80 45.69
CA ARG A 55 -43.89 -0.66 45.81
C ARG A 55 -42.69 -1.18 45.01
N CYS A 56 -42.13 -2.30 45.46
CA CYS A 56 -41.08 -3.00 44.75
C CYS A 56 -41.63 -3.61 43.44
N PRO A 57 -41.02 -3.35 42.27
CA PRO A 57 -41.44 -3.90 40.97
C PRO A 57 -41.45 -5.42 40.87
N LEU A 58 -40.61 -6.11 41.66
CA LEU A 58 -40.45 -7.58 41.55
C LEU A 58 -41.37 -8.35 42.50
N CYS A 59 -41.57 -7.87 43.72
CA CYS A 59 -42.30 -8.62 44.75
C CYS A 59 -43.46 -7.85 45.40
N ASN A 60 -43.74 -6.64 44.91
CA ASN A 60 -44.88 -5.82 45.31
C ASN A 60 -44.92 -5.38 46.79
N LYS A 61 -43.83 -5.58 47.55
CA LYS A 61 -43.68 -5.07 48.93
C LYS A 61 -43.65 -3.54 48.96
N ASP A 62 -44.21 -2.95 50.02
CA ASP A 62 -44.20 -1.49 50.22
C ASP A 62 -42.75 -0.98 50.27
N LEU A 63 -42.50 0.11 49.55
CA LEU A 63 -41.16 0.66 49.35
C LEU A 63 -41.19 2.18 49.37
N GLN A 64 -40.41 2.77 50.28
CA GLN A 64 -40.19 4.21 50.36
C GLN A 64 -38.72 4.57 50.07
N GLN A 65 -38.43 5.86 49.91
CA GLN A 65 -37.09 6.37 49.59
C GLN A 65 -36.03 5.89 50.59
N ASP A 66 -36.37 5.81 51.86
CA ASP A 66 -35.45 5.39 52.94
C ASP A 66 -35.23 3.87 52.98
N ASN A 67 -35.95 3.10 52.15
CA ASN A 67 -35.86 1.64 52.06
C ASN A 67 -34.98 1.15 50.91
N ILE A 68 -34.20 2.04 50.29
CA ILE A 68 -33.21 1.69 49.28
C ILE A 68 -31.83 2.17 49.70
N GLN A 69 -30.80 1.39 49.37
CA GLN A 69 -29.41 1.72 49.65
C GLN A 69 -28.55 1.39 48.43
N ARG A 70 -27.49 2.17 48.23
CA ARG A 70 -26.50 1.87 47.18
C ARG A 70 -25.79 0.56 47.50
N ASP A 71 -25.79 -0.38 46.55
CA ASP A 71 -25.09 -1.67 46.69
C ASP A 71 -23.66 -1.54 46.14
N ALA A 72 -22.76 -0.99 46.94
CA ALA A 72 -21.37 -0.74 46.53
C ALA A 72 -20.65 -2.03 46.12
N GLN A 73 -20.90 -3.14 46.81
CA GLN A 73 -20.26 -4.43 46.53
C GLN A 73 -20.71 -4.97 45.17
N TYR A 74 -22.00 -4.88 44.86
CA TYR A 74 -22.53 -5.31 43.57
C TYR A 74 -22.05 -4.41 42.43
N ASN A 75 -21.92 -3.10 42.66
CA ASN A 75 -21.31 -2.19 41.68
C ASN A 75 -19.86 -2.58 41.38
N THR A 76 -19.04 -2.85 42.40
CA THR A 76 -17.66 -3.31 42.21
C THR A 76 -17.58 -4.66 41.48
N LEU A 77 -18.52 -5.57 41.75
CA LEU A 77 -18.62 -6.83 41.02
C LEU A 77 -18.90 -6.59 39.53
N LEU A 78 -19.87 -5.73 39.20
CA LEU A 78 -20.18 -5.38 37.82
C LEU A 78 -18.99 -4.73 37.10
N GLU A 79 -18.29 -3.80 37.75
CA GLU A 79 -17.07 -3.19 37.22
C GLU A 79 -15.97 -4.22 36.96
N THR A 80 -15.81 -5.19 37.86
CA THR A 80 -14.81 -6.26 37.71
C THR A 80 -15.14 -7.19 36.54
N ILE A 81 -16.42 -7.53 36.37
CA ILE A 81 -16.90 -8.36 35.27
C ILE A 81 -16.74 -7.61 33.94
N ASP A 82 -17.13 -6.33 33.88
CA ASP A 82 -16.98 -5.48 32.70
C ASP A 82 -15.50 -5.36 32.28
N LYS A 83 -14.61 -5.14 33.24
CA LYS A 83 -13.17 -5.12 32.99
C LYS A 83 -12.66 -6.47 32.45
N ALA A 84 -13.06 -7.59 33.06
CA ALA A 84 -12.64 -8.91 32.60
C ALA A 84 -13.14 -9.23 31.19
N ILE A 85 -14.34 -8.76 30.83
CA ILE A 85 -14.87 -8.87 29.46
C ILE A 85 -14.05 -8.01 28.50
N GLN A 86 -13.77 -6.75 28.85
CA GLN A 86 -12.95 -5.85 28.04
C GLN A 86 -11.53 -6.40 27.83
N ASP A 87 -10.92 -6.97 28.86
CA ASP A 87 -9.59 -7.59 28.79
C ASP A 87 -9.62 -8.81 27.83
N ALA A 88 -10.62 -9.68 27.96
CA ALA A 88 -10.79 -10.85 27.09
C ALA A 88 -11.08 -10.47 25.63
N GLU A 89 -11.88 -9.43 25.40
CA GLU A 89 -12.14 -8.88 24.07
C GLU A 89 -10.90 -8.23 23.47
N GLY A 90 -10.12 -7.50 24.28
CA GLY A 90 -8.85 -6.91 23.91
C GLY A 90 -7.82 -7.96 23.51
N GLU A 91 -7.72 -9.09 24.22
CA GLU A 91 -6.84 -10.21 23.86
C GLU A 91 -7.24 -10.85 22.53
N LYS A 92 -8.54 -11.08 22.30
CA LYS A 92 -9.06 -11.58 21.01
C LYS A 92 -8.74 -10.61 19.87
N ALA A 93 -8.94 -9.31 20.08
CA ALA A 93 -8.63 -8.28 19.10
C ALA A 93 -7.13 -8.20 18.79
N LYS A 94 -6.25 -8.32 19.80
CA LYS A 94 -4.79 -8.40 19.62
C LYS A 94 -4.37 -9.63 18.83
N SER A 95 -4.98 -10.78 19.10
CA SER A 95 -4.72 -12.02 18.35
C SER A 95 -5.09 -11.86 16.86
N PHE A 96 -6.26 -11.29 16.58
CA PHE A 96 -6.70 -11.02 15.21
C PHE A 96 -5.84 -9.95 14.51
N ALA A 97 -5.50 -8.86 15.19
CA ALA A 97 -4.59 -7.84 14.69
C ALA A 97 -3.21 -8.42 14.35
N ASN A 98 -2.68 -9.30 15.21
CA ASN A 98 -1.45 -10.03 14.95
C ASN A 98 -1.53 -10.92 13.70
N GLN A 99 -2.66 -11.59 13.46
CA GLN A 99 -2.87 -12.37 12.23
C GLN A 99 -2.83 -11.48 10.99
N ILE A 100 -3.47 -10.31 11.03
CA ILE A 100 -3.44 -9.34 9.91
C ILE A 100 -2.01 -8.86 9.67
N VAL A 101 -1.29 -8.44 10.71
CA VAL A 101 0.07 -7.88 10.57
C VAL A 101 1.07 -8.94 10.12
N THR A 102 0.90 -10.20 10.55
CA THR A 102 1.77 -11.31 10.10
C THR A 102 1.52 -11.74 8.67
N GLN A 103 0.31 -11.56 8.13
CA GLN A 103 0.01 -11.80 6.71
C GLN A 103 0.61 -10.75 5.76
N ILE A 104 0.99 -9.58 6.28
CA ILE A 104 1.52 -8.46 5.48
C ILE A 104 3.05 -8.53 5.30
N GLY A 105 3.78 -9.37 6.04
CA GLY A 105 5.25 -9.44 5.97
C GLY A 105 5.84 -10.85 5.93
N ASP A 106 6.74 -11.10 4.98
CA ASP A 106 7.50 -12.35 4.86
C ASP A 106 8.39 -12.63 6.09
N ASN A 107 8.48 -13.89 6.50
CA ASN A 107 9.07 -14.34 7.78
C ASN A 107 10.61 -14.29 7.87
N SER A 108 11.33 -13.66 6.94
CA SER A 108 12.81 -13.75 6.89
C SER A 108 13.53 -12.57 7.55
N VAL A 109 13.83 -12.76 8.85
CA VAL A 109 14.67 -11.91 9.72
C VAL A 109 14.07 -10.54 10.01
N ARG A 110 13.38 -10.44 11.15
CA ARG A 110 12.77 -9.21 11.66
C ARG A 110 13.78 -8.40 12.46
N GLY A 111 13.94 -7.11 12.14
CA GLY A 111 14.80 -6.19 12.91
C GLY A 111 14.12 -5.69 14.20
N ILE A 112 14.91 -5.19 15.16
CA ILE A 112 14.39 -4.61 16.44
C ILE A 112 13.37 -3.49 16.19
N LEU A 113 13.60 -2.66 15.17
CA LEU A 113 12.67 -1.59 14.79
C LEU A 113 11.34 -2.16 14.27
N GLU A 114 11.36 -3.21 13.45
CA GLU A 114 10.14 -3.83 12.94
C GLU A 114 9.32 -4.50 14.04
N GLU A 115 9.97 -5.02 15.07
CA GLU A 115 9.30 -5.60 16.24
C GLU A 115 8.60 -4.52 17.08
N LEU A 116 9.29 -3.40 17.37
CA LEU A 116 8.69 -2.26 18.07
C LEU A 116 7.51 -1.64 17.29
N PHE A 117 7.64 -1.52 15.96
CA PHE A 117 6.55 -1.03 15.12
C PHE A 117 5.39 -2.03 15.06
N ARG A 118 5.66 -3.34 15.01
CA ARG A 118 4.60 -4.36 15.07
C ARG A 118 3.79 -4.23 16.34
N ASP A 119 4.44 -4.17 17.50
CA ASP A 119 3.71 -4.15 18.78
C ASP A 119 2.84 -2.90 18.89
N THR A 120 3.34 -1.77 18.41
CA THR A 120 2.59 -0.50 18.36
C THR A 120 1.40 -0.60 17.40
N LEU A 121 1.60 -1.14 16.19
CA LEU A 121 0.55 -1.30 15.18
C LEU A 121 -0.51 -2.32 15.61
N VAL A 122 -0.10 -3.45 16.15
CA VAL A 122 -1.01 -4.50 16.66
C VAL A 122 -1.86 -3.95 17.80
N THR A 123 -1.26 -3.21 18.72
CA THR A 123 -1.99 -2.60 19.83
C THR A 123 -2.96 -1.53 19.34
N SER A 124 -2.52 -0.64 18.44
CA SER A 124 -3.38 0.36 17.81
C SER A 124 -4.56 -0.30 17.11
N LEU A 125 -4.30 -1.25 16.21
CA LEU A 125 -5.33 -1.94 15.43
C LEU A 125 -6.30 -2.72 16.33
N ALA A 126 -5.81 -3.39 17.37
CA ALA A 126 -6.64 -4.08 18.35
C ALA A 126 -7.60 -3.12 19.06
N ASN A 127 -7.13 -1.95 19.49
CA ASN A 127 -7.97 -0.93 20.12
C ASN A 127 -9.05 -0.38 19.16
N HIS A 128 -8.74 -0.28 17.86
CA HIS A 128 -9.75 0.12 16.87
C HIS A 128 -10.80 -0.96 16.64
N LEU A 129 -10.39 -2.23 16.57
CA LEU A 129 -11.30 -3.37 16.41
C LEU A 129 -12.24 -3.52 17.62
N THR A 130 -11.74 -3.34 18.84
CA THR A 130 -12.60 -3.36 20.04
C THR A 130 -13.61 -2.23 20.02
N SER A 131 -13.18 -1.01 19.69
CA SER A 131 -14.06 0.16 19.59
C SER A 131 -15.15 -0.04 18.52
N GLU A 132 -14.80 -0.61 17.36
CA GLU A 132 -15.76 -0.94 16.31
C GLU A 132 -16.78 -1.98 16.76
N ASN A 133 -16.32 -3.05 17.44
CA ASN A 133 -17.20 -4.09 17.96
C ASN A 133 -18.16 -3.57 19.04
N ASP A 134 -17.70 -2.67 19.93
CA ASP A 134 -18.56 -2.00 20.90
C ASP A 134 -19.64 -1.15 20.20
N MET A 135 -19.25 -0.30 19.24
CA MET A 135 -20.20 0.50 18.45
C MET A 135 -21.25 -0.38 17.77
N ARG A 136 -20.83 -1.49 17.16
CA ARG A 136 -21.72 -2.45 16.49
C ARG A 136 -22.66 -3.15 17.48
N SER A 137 -22.17 -3.47 18.67
CA SER A 137 -22.97 -4.10 19.73
C SER A 137 -24.03 -3.15 20.28
N ARG A 138 -23.67 -1.88 20.51
CA ARG A 138 -24.62 -0.84 20.94
C ARG A 138 -25.73 -0.61 19.91
N TYR A 139 -25.37 -0.57 18.62
CA TYR A 139 -26.35 -0.47 17.54
C TYR A 139 -27.31 -1.65 17.53
N LYS A 140 -26.79 -2.89 17.63
CA LYS A 140 -27.63 -4.09 17.69
C LYS A 140 -28.62 -4.04 18.85
N ARG A 141 -28.18 -3.61 20.03
CA ARG A 141 -29.05 -3.45 21.22
C ARG A 141 -30.14 -2.41 20.98
N LYS A 142 -29.77 -1.19 20.58
CA LYS A 142 -30.75 -0.13 20.28
C LYS A 142 -31.76 -0.56 19.21
N LYS A 143 -31.32 -1.25 18.16
CA LYS A 143 -32.20 -1.77 17.12
C LYS A 143 -33.19 -2.79 17.68
N ALA A 144 -32.72 -3.74 18.50
CA ALA A 144 -33.57 -4.71 19.16
C ALA A 144 -34.58 -4.05 20.12
N ASP A 145 -34.20 -2.99 20.82
CA ASP A 145 -35.09 -2.22 21.70
C ASP A 145 -36.22 -1.56 20.92
N ILE A 146 -35.91 -0.94 19.77
CA ILE A 146 -36.89 -0.30 18.87
C ILE A 146 -37.83 -1.36 18.28
N GLU A 147 -37.30 -2.51 17.83
CA GLU A 147 -38.09 -3.64 17.32
C GLU A 147 -39.03 -4.20 18.40
N SER A 148 -38.54 -4.35 19.63
CA SER A 148 -39.32 -4.80 20.77
C SER A 148 -40.42 -3.80 21.15
N ALA A 149 -40.13 -2.50 21.14
CA ALA A 149 -41.10 -1.44 21.39
C ALA A 149 -42.20 -1.40 20.33
N TYR A 150 -41.85 -1.57 19.05
CA TYR A 150 -42.80 -1.69 17.96
C TYR A 150 -43.72 -2.91 18.14
N ASN A 151 -43.14 -4.08 18.43
CA ASN A 151 -43.93 -5.30 18.64
C ASN A 151 -44.92 -5.15 19.81
N ARG A 152 -44.51 -4.53 20.92
CA ARG A 152 -45.43 -4.21 22.04
C ARG A 152 -46.57 -3.30 21.58
N ALA A 153 -46.26 -2.24 20.84
CA ALA A 153 -47.27 -1.31 20.34
C ALA A 153 -48.28 -1.99 19.38
N ILE A 154 -47.84 -2.96 18.58
CA ILE A 154 -48.74 -3.74 17.72
C ILE A 154 -49.69 -4.62 18.53
N VAL A 155 -49.19 -5.31 19.56
CA VAL A 155 -50.01 -6.14 20.45
C VAL A 155 -51.06 -5.28 21.17
N GLU A 156 -50.66 -4.14 21.73
CA GLU A 156 -51.58 -3.19 22.38
C GLU A 156 -52.65 -2.66 21.42
N LEU A 157 -52.30 -2.43 20.14
CA LEU A 157 -53.27 -2.03 19.12
C LEU A 157 -54.28 -3.13 18.80
N GLN A 158 -53.86 -4.40 18.80
CA GLN A 158 -54.73 -5.55 18.52
C GLN A 158 -55.76 -5.78 19.64
N GLU A 159 -55.42 -5.46 20.87
CA GLU A 159 -56.33 -5.59 22.03
C GLU A 159 -57.41 -4.50 22.06
N LYS A 160 -57.18 -3.36 21.38
CA LYS A 160 -58.19 -2.29 21.28
C LYS A 160 -59.31 -2.72 20.32
N LYS A 161 -60.56 -2.65 20.79
CA LYS A 161 -61.78 -2.92 19.99
C LYS A 161 -62.08 -1.79 19.00
N LEU A 162 -61.17 -1.56 18.05
CA LEU A 162 -61.26 -0.50 17.04
C LEU A 162 -62.04 -0.94 15.80
N SER A 163 -62.53 0.03 15.02
CA SER A 163 -63.04 -0.23 13.67
C SER A 163 -61.87 -0.63 12.75
N LYS A 164 -62.16 -1.36 11.66
CA LYS A 164 -61.12 -1.79 10.70
C LYS A 164 -60.33 -0.62 10.10
N GLU A 165 -60.99 0.50 9.85
CA GLU A 165 -60.37 1.71 9.28
C GLU A 165 -59.50 2.43 10.29
N GLU A 166 -59.97 2.57 11.54
CA GLU A 166 -59.22 3.20 12.63
C GLU A 166 -57.97 2.38 12.99
N TYR A 167 -58.12 1.05 13.04
CA TYR A 167 -57.01 0.13 13.29
C TYR A 167 -55.93 0.25 12.20
N LYS A 168 -56.34 0.26 10.92
CA LYS A 168 -55.41 0.39 9.80
C LYS A 168 -54.64 1.73 9.86
N LYS A 169 -55.34 2.83 10.13
CA LYS A 169 -54.71 4.15 10.25
C LYS A 169 -53.66 4.19 11.36
N GLN A 170 -53.99 3.68 12.55
CA GLN A 170 -53.05 3.64 13.68
C GLN A 170 -51.88 2.68 13.44
N LEU A 171 -52.12 1.56 12.74
CA LEU A 171 -51.07 0.63 12.33
C LEU A 171 -50.08 1.28 11.36
N ASP A 172 -50.58 2.00 10.35
CA ASP A 172 -49.75 2.72 9.38
C ASP A 172 -48.91 3.79 10.10
N GLU A 173 -49.52 4.57 11.00
CA GLU A 173 -48.82 5.58 11.81
C GLU A 173 -47.69 4.97 12.68
N LYS A 174 -47.95 3.83 13.34
CA LYS A 174 -46.93 3.13 14.15
C LYS A 174 -45.82 2.52 13.30
N THR A 175 -46.17 1.99 12.12
CA THR A 175 -45.19 1.42 11.18
C THR A 175 -44.27 2.51 10.63
N ASP A 176 -44.81 3.68 10.29
CA ASP A 176 -44.04 4.83 9.82
C ASP A 176 -43.19 5.46 10.91
N GLN A 177 -43.64 5.44 12.17
CA GLN A 177 -42.81 5.83 13.32
C GLN A 177 -41.60 4.89 13.45
N PHE A 178 -41.84 3.58 13.51
CA PHE A 178 -40.77 2.56 13.60
C PHE A 178 -39.75 2.69 12.47
N ARG A 179 -40.23 2.85 11.22
CA ARG A 179 -39.35 3.00 10.05
C ARG A 179 -38.46 4.25 10.17
N ARG A 180 -39.01 5.37 10.65
CA ARG A 180 -38.23 6.61 10.86
C ARG A 180 -37.15 6.44 11.91
N GLU A 181 -37.46 5.79 13.03
CA GLU A 181 -36.50 5.55 14.12
C GLU A 181 -35.35 4.63 13.68
N ILE A 182 -35.65 3.55 12.95
CA ILE A 182 -34.62 2.65 12.40
C ILE A 182 -33.74 3.38 11.37
N ASN A 183 -34.34 4.14 10.45
CA ASN A 183 -33.58 4.88 9.45
C ASN A 183 -32.65 5.93 10.08
N ALA A 184 -33.13 6.64 11.12
CA ALA A 184 -32.32 7.60 11.86
C ALA A 184 -31.13 6.91 12.53
N LEU A 185 -31.36 5.76 13.18
CA LEU A 185 -30.30 4.98 13.83
C LEU A 185 -29.26 4.46 12.81
N ASP A 186 -29.71 4.03 11.62
CA ASP A 186 -28.84 3.58 10.52
C ASP A 186 -28.00 4.73 9.93
N GLU A 187 -28.53 5.95 9.93
CA GLU A 187 -27.79 7.14 9.51
C GLU A 187 -26.75 7.56 10.56
N GLU A 188 -27.14 7.56 11.84
CA GLU A 188 -26.23 7.85 12.95
C GLU A 188 -25.00 6.93 12.95
N ILE A 189 -25.19 5.60 12.83
CA ILE A 189 -24.05 4.68 12.87
C ILE A 189 -23.11 4.86 11.68
N ARG A 190 -23.65 5.14 10.48
CA ARG A 190 -22.84 5.41 9.29
C ARG A 190 -21.99 6.66 9.48
N ASN A 191 -22.58 7.72 10.04
CA ASN A 191 -21.86 8.96 10.32
C ASN A 191 -20.74 8.75 11.33
N VAL A 192 -21.01 8.01 12.41
CA VAL A 192 -20.00 7.66 13.42
C VAL A 192 -18.86 6.84 12.82
N GLN A 193 -19.16 5.86 11.97
CA GLN A 193 -18.14 5.05 11.28
C GLN A 193 -17.22 5.88 10.39
N ILE A 194 -17.78 6.82 9.61
CA ILE A 194 -17.00 7.71 8.75
C ILE A 194 -16.07 8.59 9.59
N LEU A 195 -16.61 9.21 10.65
CA LEU A 195 -15.82 10.06 11.55
C LEU A 195 -14.70 9.27 12.23
N PHE A 196 -14.97 8.03 12.63
CA PHE A 196 -13.97 7.14 13.23
C PHE A 196 -12.82 6.82 12.27
N ILE A 197 -13.13 6.43 11.03
CA ILE A 197 -12.13 6.16 9.99
C ILE A 197 -11.29 7.41 9.72
N GLN A 198 -11.93 8.58 9.62
CA GLN A 198 -11.26 9.83 9.34
C GLN A 198 -10.35 10.27 10.50
N ALA A 199 -10.82 10.15 11.75
CA ALA A 199 -10.02 10.40 12.94
C ALA A 199 -8.79 9.49 12.99
N TYR A 200 -8.95 8.21 12.68
CA TYR A 200 -7.82 7.27 12.66
C TYR A 200 -6.80 7.61 11.55
N LYS A 201 -7.26 7.94 10.35
CA LYS A 201 -6.39 8.39 9.26
C LYS A 201 -5.57 9.62 9.65
N ASN A 202 -6.21 10.61 10.28
CA ASN A 202 -5.52 11.81 10.74
C ASN A 202 -4.51 11.48 11.85
N HIS A 203 -4.88 10.64 12.81
CA HIS A 203 -3.99 10.19 13.88
C HIS A 203 -2.74 9.49 13.30
N LEU A 204 -2.92 8.58 12.34
CA LEU A 204 -1.80 7.92 11.64
C LEU A 204 -0.94 8.94 10.90
N ALA A 205 -1.53 9.92 10.21
CA ALA A 205 -0.77 10.95 9.50
C ALA A 205 0.06 11.84 10.43
N GLU A 206 -0.43 12.12 11.65
CA GLU A 206 0.26 12.95 12.64
C GLU A 206 1.30 12.19 13.47
N HIS A 207 1.08 10.90 13.74
CA HIS A 207 1.87 10.14 14.73
C HIS A 207 2.73 9.03 14.10
N VAL A 208 2.42 8.59 12.87
CA VAL A 208 3.26 7.69 12.11
C VAL A 208 4.08 8.54 11.14
N SER A 209 5.38 8.67 11.44
CA SER A 209 6.33 9.36 10.56
C SER A 209 6.19 8.85 9.13
N ASN A 210 5.95 9.77 8.19
CA ASN A 210 5.92 9.45 6.77
C ASN A 210 7.24 8.76 6.39
N PHE A 211 7.20 7.45 6.10
CA PHE A 211 8.38 6.61 5.90
C PHE A 211 9.26 7.03 4.72
N GLY A 212 8.84 8.02 3.93
CA GLY A 212 9.68 8.71 2.95
C GLY A 212 10.94 9.37 3.52
N ALA A 213 11.11 9.46 4.85
CA ALA A 213 12.31 10.00 5.49
C ALA A 213 13.52 9.05 5.51
N VAL A 214 13.34 7.74 5.23
CA VAL A 214 14.44 6.76 5.20
C VAL A 214 14.79 6.43 3.75
N SER A 215 15.30 7.44 3.04
CA SER A 215 15.77 7.25 1.67
C SER A 215 17.14 6.57 1.64
N THR A 216 17.30 5.55 0.81
CA THR A 216 18.56 4.85 0.58
C THR A 216 19.27 5.44 -0.63
N GLN A 217 20.57 5.73 -0.49
CA GLN A 217 21.42 6.11 -1.63
C GLN A 217 22.01 4.85 -2.24
N VAL A 218 21.80 4.64 -3.54
CA VAL A 218 22.40 3.55 -4.31
C VAL A 218 23.34 4.10 -5.38
N ARG A 219 24.32 3.32 -5.78
CA ARG A 219 25.16 3.58 -6.95
C ARG A 219 24.54 2.85 -8.14
N VAL A 220 24.54 3.43 -9.33
CA VAL A 220 23.91 2.81 -10.51
C VAL A 220 24.87 2.77 -11.68
N THR A 221 24.81 1.69 -12.47
CA THR A 221 25.60 1.54 -13.70
C THR A 221 24.84 0.70 -14.73
N LEU A 222 25.21 0.87 -16.00
CA LEU A 222 24.79 0.00 -17.11
C LEU A 222 25.92 -0.98 -17.40
N TRP A 223 25.60 -2.28 -17.48
CA TRP A 223 26.49 -3.31 -17.97
C TRP A 223 26.13 -3.67 -19.41
N LYS A 224 27.10 -3.55 -20.31
CA LYS A 224 26.88 -3.82 -21.73
C LYS A 224 28.18 -4.03 -22.49
N GLU A 225 28.21 -5.07 -23.35
CA GLU A 225 29.39 -5.44 -24.16
C GLU A 225 30.68 -5.58 -23.33
N ASP A 226 30.62 -6.20 -22.15
CA ASP A 226 31.75 -6.30 -21.19
C ASP A 226 32.24 -4.96 -20.60
N HIS A 227 31.43 -3.89 -20.67
CA HIS A 227 31.78 -2.57 -20.14
C HIS A 227 30.76 -2.06 -19.13
N LEU A 228 31.29 -1.43 -18.07
CA LEU A 228 30.51 -0.66 -17.10
C LEU A 228 30.47 0.81 -17.51
N TYR A 229 29.28 1.40 -17.47
CA TYR A 229 29.09 2.82 -17.75
C TYR A 229 29.23 3.62 -16.45
N MET A 230 30.09 4.64 -16.47
CA MET A 230 30.38 5.50 -15.33
C MET A 230 30.26 6.97 -15.73
N ASN A 231 30.23 7.87 -14.74
CA ASN A 231 30.27 9.30 -14.99
C ASN A 231 31.66 9.76 -15.50
N LYS A 232 31.79 11.07 -15.81
CA LYS A 232 33.04 11.67 -16.31
C LYS A 232 34.25 11.47 -15.38
N ASP A 233 33.99 11.33 -14.07
CA ASP A 233 35.00 11.16 -13.04
C ASP A 233 35.31 9.68 -12.74
N LYS A 234 34.83 8.75 -13.59
CA LYS A 234 34.94 7.28 -13.39
C LYS A 234 34.34 6.80 -12.07
N GLN A 235 33.23 7.41 -11.67
CA GLN A 235 32.44 7.00 -10.52
C GLN A 235 31.04 6.54 -10.96
N PHE A 236 30.47 5.64 -10.18
CA PHE A 236 29.08 5.24 -10.35
C PHE A 236 28.16 6.35 -9.84
N PRO A 237 27.24 6.89 -10.68
CA PRO A 237 26.25 7.87 -10.25
C PRO A 237 25.47 7.41 -9.01
N ILE A 238 25.20 8.33 -8.10
CA ILE A 238 24.42 8.06 -6.89
C ILE A 238 22.97 8.48 -7.13
N LYS A 239 22.04 7.57 -6.88
CA LYS A 239 20.60 7.83 -6.92
C LYS A 239 19.98 7.64 -5.54
N LEU A 240 19.08 8.54 -5.19
CA LEU A 240 18.25 8.42 -4.01
C LEU A 240 17.00 7.59 -4.33
N MET A 241 16.70 6.61 -3.49
CA MET A 241 15.49 5.80 -3.58
C MET A 241 14.73 5.84 -2.26
N ARG A 242 13.42 5.99 -2.34
CA ARG A 242 12.48 5.90 -1.22
C ARG A 242 12.09 4.44 -0.97
N PRO A 243 11.70 4.06 0.26
CA PRO A 243 11.34 2.67 0.58
C PRO A 243 10.28 2.06 -0.35
N GLU A 244 9.33 2.87 -0.82
CA GLU A 244 8.25 2.49 -1.74
C GLU A 244 8.66 2.42 -3.22
N ASP A 245 9.84 2.95 -3.57
CA ASP A 245 10.30 2.98 -4.96
C ASP A 245 10.57 1.55 -5.46
N ARG A 246 10.36 1.35 -6.76
CA ARG A 246 10.76 0.15 -7.50
C ARG A 246 12.02 0.42 -8.31
N MET A 247 12.69 -0.63 -8.77
CA MET A 247 13.92 -0.51 -9.57
C MET A 247 13.77 0.34 -10.84
N GLU A 248 12.55 0.44 -11.39
CA GLU A 248 12.26 1.24 -12.58
C GLU A 248 12.64 2.73 -12.44
N ILE A 249 12.65 3.28 -11.22
CA ILE A 249 13.04 4.68 -10.98
C ILE A 249 14.51 4.96 -11.34
N LEU A 250 15.32 3.91 -11.52
CA LEU A 250 16.71 4.01 -11.92
C LEU A 250 16.89 4.14 -13.44
N LEU A 251 15.92 3.73 -14.25
CA LEU A 251 16.04 3.74 -15.72
C LEU A 251 16.38 5.11 -16.33
N PRO A 252 15.85 6.25 -15.85
CA PRO A 252 16.20 7.56 -16.40
C PRO A 252 17.70 7.90 -16.32
N ILE A 253 18.45 7.27 -15.40
CA ILE A 253 19.90 7.50 -15.27
C ILE A 253 20.69 6.92 -16.45
N LEU A 254 20.10 5.96 -17.16
CA LEU A 254 20.76 5.31 -18.29
C LEU A 254 20.97 6.30 -19.44
N ASP A 255 20.03 7.21 -19.67
CA ASP A 255 20.18 8.25 -20.69
C ASP A 255 21.40 9.14 -20.41
N GLU A 256 21.60 9.53 -19.15
CA GLU A 256 22.76 10.31 -18.72
C GLU A 256 24.06 9.54 -18.95
N LEU A 257 24.10 8.26 -18.56
CA LEU A 257 25.27 7.39 -18.71
C LEU A 257 25.65 7.16 -20.19
N VAL A 258 24.65 6.92 -21.05
CA VAL A 258 24.84 6.60 -22.47
C VAL A 258 25.23 7.85 -23.26
N GLN A 259 24.67 9.02 -22.92
CA GLN A 259 25.03 10.29 -23.55
C GLN A 259 26.50 10.68 -23.35
N LEU A 260 27.14 10.27 -22.25
CA LEU A 260 28.56 10.51 -22.01
C LEU A 260 29.47 9.86 -23.07
N ARG A 261 28.99 8.79 -23.73
CA ARG A 261 29.67 8.12 -24.83
C ARG A 261 29.21 8.59 -26.22
N ASN A 262 28.44 9.68 -26.29
CA ASN A 262 27.79 10.17 -27.51
C ASN A 262 26.88 9.13 -28.18
N ASP A 263 26.21 8.31 -27.38
CA ASP A 263 25.26 7.30 -27.84
C ASP A 263 23.84 7.63 -27.32
N LYS A 264 22.84 6.86 -27.74
CA LYS A 264 21.43 7.03 -27.31
C LYS A 264 20.75 5.68 -27.13
N ILE A 265 19.85 5.59 -26.16
CA ILE A 265 18.97 4.43 -26.02
C ILE A 265 17.84 4.53 -27.04
N LEU A 266 17.71 3.53 -27.90
CA LEU A 266 16.63 3.44 -28.88
C LEU A 266 15.43 2.67 -28.34
N LYS A 267 15.70 1.60 -27.57
CA LYS A 267 14.65 0.74 -27.01
C LYS A 267 15.12 0.11 -25.71
N LEU A 268 14.24 0.10 -24.72
CA LEU A 268 14.33 -0.71 -23.52
C LEU A 268 13.38 -1.90 -23.69
N GLY A 269 13.91 -3.11 -23.69
CA GLY A 269 13.16 -4.35 -23.77
C GLY A 269 12.60 -4.79 -22.42
N ASP A 270 11.90 -5.91 -22.41
CA ASP A 270 11.19 -6.41 -21.23
C ASP A 270 12.08 -7.28 -20.32
N THR A 271 13.25 -7.69 -20.81
CA THR A 271 14.20 -8.58 -20.11
C THR A 271 15.21 -7.82 -19.24
N ILE A 272 14.94 -6.55 -18.90
CA ILE A 272 15.84 -5.75 -18.08
C ILE A 272 15.87 -6.30 -16.65
N LEU A 273 17.09 -6.56 -16.18
CA LEU A 273 17.40 -7.05 -14.84
C LEU A 273 18.24 -6.03 -14.09
N PHE A 274 18.10 -6.07 -12.77
CA PHE A 274 18.81 -5.23 -11.82
C PHE A 274 19.58 -6.15 -10.88
N THR A 275 20.89 -6.17 -11.01
CA THR A 275 21.78 -6.94 -10.14
C THR A 275 22.41 -6.02 -9.10
N CYS A 276 22.17 -6.31 -7.83
CA CYS A 276 22.59 -5.53 -6.69
C CYS A 276 23.78 -6.20 -6.00
N ILE A 277 24.89 -5.46 -5.89
CA ILE A 277 26.07 -5.87 -5.13
C ILE A 277 26.14 -5.06 -3.84
N ASN A 278 26.33 -5.76 -2.72
CA ASN A 278 26.42 -5.16 -1.38
C ASN A 278 27.57 -4.13 -1.30
N PRO A 279 27.39 -2.97 -0.61
CA PRO A 279 28.43 -1.96 -0.44
C PRO A 279 29.71 -2.43 0.26
N PHE A 280 29.66 -3.53 1.02
CA PHE A 280 30.82 -4.08 1.73
C PHE A 280 31.70 -4.97 0.84
N GLU A 281 31.26 -5.27 -0.39
CA GLU A 281 32.04 -6.01 -1.37
C GLU A 281 33.09 -5.13 -2.08
N ASP A 282 34.05 -5.78 -2.74
CA ASP A 282 34.95 -5.10 -3.66
C ASP A 282 34.20 -4.62 -4.92
N LEU A 283 33.91 -3.31 -4.95
CA LEU A 283 33.21 -2.63 -6.04
C LEU A 283 34.16 -2.01 -7.09
N SER A 284 35.43 -2.43 -7.15
CA SER A 284 36.32 -2.02 -8.23
C SER A 284 35.83 -2.56 -9.58
N GLU A 285 36.03 -1.79 -10.66
CA GLU A 285 35.57 -2.12 -12.01
C GLU A 285 35.94 -3.56 -12.42
N GLN A 286 37.19 -3.95 -12.19
CA GLN A 286 37.71 -5.29 -12.51
C GLN A 286 37.07 -6.41 -11.68
N SER A 287 36.65 -6.10 -10.45
CA SER A 287 36.00 -7.06 -9.57
C SER A 287 34.54 -7.27 -9.95
N VAL A 288 33.84 -6.18 -10.30
CA VAL A 288 32.47 -6.22 -10.80
C VAL A 288 32.40 -6.95 -12.15
N ILE A 289 33.27 -6.62 -13.10
CA ILE A 289 33.37 -7.32 -14.40
C ILE A 289 33.54 -8.81 -14.20
N ARG A 290 34.49 -9.23 -13.36
CA ARG A 290 34.74 -10.66 -13.08
C ARG A 290 33.53 -11.36 -12.48
N ARG A 291 32.74 -10.69 -11.63
CA ARG A 291 31.51 -11.27 -11.07
C ARG A 291 30.41 -11.43 -12.13
N LEU A 292 30.20 -10.42 -12.96
CA LEU A 292 29.18 -10.47 -14.02
C LEU A 292 29.52 -11.56 -15.06
N GLN A 293 30.78 -11.67 -15.45
CA GLN A 293 31.23 -12.70 -16.39
C GLN A 293 31.07 -14.13 -15.85
N LYS A 294 31.12 -14.30 -14.52
CA LYS A 294 30.84 -15.60 -13.88
C LYS A 294 29.36 -15.96 -13.87
N MET A 295 28.46 -14.97 -13.83
CA MET A 295 27.01 -15.22 -13.93
C MET A 295 26.63 -15.77 -15.30
N ASP A 296 27.33 -15.35 -16.35
CA ASP A 296 27.08 -15.82 -17.72
C ASP A 296 27.58 -17.26 -17.98
N THR A 297 28.36 -17.85 -17.06
CA THR A 297 29.00 -19.16 -17.24
C THR A 297 28.26 -20.35 -16.58
N ASP A 298 27.04 -20.17 -16.06
CA ASP A 298 26.21 -21.23 -15.44
C ASP A 298 26.89 -22.06 -14.31
N ASP A 299 27.99 -21.57 -13.73
CA ASP A 299 28.61 -22.17 -12.55
C ASP A 299 27.84 -21.72 -11.30
N ASP A 300 27.03 -22.64 -10.78
CA ASP A 300 26.10 -22.52 -9.67
C ASP A 300 26.83 -22.29 -8.33
N ASP A 301 27.39 -21.10 -8.14
CA ASP A 301 27.80 -20.60 -6.84
C ASP A 301 26.74 -19.63 -6.33
N ASN A 302 26.05 -20.07 -5.28
CA ASN A 302 25.05 -19.32 -4.52
C ASN A 302 25.74 -18.17 -3.76
N ASP A 303 26.21 -17.16 -4.49
CA ASP A 303 26.84 -15.97 -3.94
C ASP A 303 25.75 -15.11 -3.28
N ASN A 304 25.52 -15.37 -2.00
CA ASN A 304 24.58 -14.62 -1.15
C ASN A 304 24.85 -13.10 -1.11
N SER A 305 25.97 -12.61 -1.66
CA SER A 305 26.27 -11.18 -1.77
C SER A 305 25.58 -10.49 -2.94
N ILE A 306 24.94 -11.24 -3.85
CA ILE A 306 24.35 -10.73 -5.08
C ILE A 306 22.84 -11.00 -5.12
N LEU A 307 22.07 -9.93 -5.35
CA LEU A 307 20.62 -10.00 -5.52
C LEU A 307 20.25 -9.56 -6.94
N THR A 308 19.62 -10.42 -7.72
CA THR A 308 19.09 -10.04 -9.05
C THR A 308 17.56 -9.96 -9.01
N VAL A 309 17.00 -8.84 -9.46
CA VAL A 309 15.55 -8.61 -9.51
C VAL A 309 15.11 -8.10 -10.88
N SER A 310 13.85 -8.35 -11.24
CA SER A 310 13.27 -7.87 -12.51
C SER A 310 12.72 -6.44 -12.39
N ARG A 311 12.39 -5.84 -13.54
CA ARG A 311 11.78 -4.50 -13.61
C ARG A 311 10.50 -4.34 -12.78
N ASN A 312 9.69 -5.39 -12.68
CA ASN A 312 8.42 -5.38 -11.94
C ASN A 312 8.56 -5.92 -10.51
N CYS A 313 9.73 -5.74 -9.89
CA CYS A 313 9.98 -6.18 -8.53
C CYS A 313 9.07 -5.48 -7.51
N ARG A 314 9.06 -6.04 -6.29
CA ARG A 314 8.45 -5.40 -5.13
C ARG A 314 9.25 -4.15 -4.73
N PRO A 315 8.70 -3.27 -3.87
CA PRO A 315 9.42 -2.09 -3.40
C PRO A 315 10.78 -2.43 -2.80
N ILE A 316 11.74 -1.50 -2.90
CA ILE A 316 13.13 -1.76 -2.49
C ILE A 316 13.29 -2.14 -1.01
N LEU A 317 12.36 -1.74 -0.14
CA LEU A 317 12.38 -2.09 1.28
C LEU A 317 12.36 -3.61 1.49
N GLU A 318 11.69 -4.36 0.62
CA GLU A 318 11.59 -5.81 0.70
C GLU A 318 12.87 -6.52 0.22
N HIS A 319 13.77 -5.80 -0.43
CA HIS A 319 14.98 -6.34 -1.06
C HIS A 319 16.26 -6.13 -0.21
N LYS A 320 16.14 -5.63 1.02
CA LYS A 320 17.28 -5.38 1.96
C LYS A 320 18.42 -4.58 1.33
N ILE A 321 18.11 -3.68 0.41
CA ILE A 321 19.10 -2.85 -0.29
C ILE A 321 19.71 -1.87 0.70
N LEU A 322 21.04 -1.93 0.85
CA LEU A 322 21.79 -1.10 1.78
C LEU A 322 22.23 0.22 1.12
N ARG A 323 22.55 1.21 1.97
CA ARG A 323 23.15 2.45 1.50
C ARG A 323 24.52 2.16 0.86
N GLY A 324 24.70 2.61 -0.37
CA GLY A 324 25.91 2.43 -1.17
C GLY A 324 25.92 1.18 -2.04
N THR A 325 24.87 0.34 -2.01
CA THR A 325 24.69 -0.79 -2.93
C THR A 325 24.90 -0.35 -4.36
N LEU A 326 25.67 -1.13 -5.12
CA LEU A 326 25.83 -0.95 -6.56
C LEU A 326 24.73 -1.72 -7.29
N VAL A 327 23.87 -1.00 -8.00
CA VAL A 327 22.83 -1.55 -8.86
C VAL A 327 23.31 -1.52 -10.31
N ILE A 328 23.38 -2.70 -10.90
CA ILE A 328 23.85 -2.95 -12.25
C ILE A 328 22.64 -3.26 -13.10
N ILE A 329 22.35 -2.41 -14.08
CA ILE A 329 21.27 -2.60 -15.03
C ILE A 329 21.83 -3.33 -16.24
N HIS A 330 21.19 -4.43 -16.65
CA HIS A 330 21.57 -5.22 -17.83
C HIS A 330 20.35 -5.90 -18.46
N GLY A 331 20.56 -6.62 -19.57
CA GLY A 331 19.49 -7.22 -20.39
C GLY A 331 19.25 -6.47 -21.70
N ASP A 332 18.03 -6.50 -22.23
CA ASP A 332 17.66 -5.84 -23.49
C ASP A 332 17.62 -4.30 -23.37
N VAL A 333 18.78 -3.67 -23.35
CA VAL A 333 18.94 -2.26 -23.69
C VAL A 333 19.43 -2.24 -25.13
N ILE A 334 18.84 -1.48 -26.05
CA ILE A 334 19.33 -1.34 -27.44
C ILE A 334 19.84 0.09 -27.63
N LEU A 335 21.11 0.21 -27.99
CA LEU A 335 21.78 1.49 -28.24
C LEU A 335 21.76 1.83 -29.74
N ASP A 336 21.84 3.12 -30.05
CA ASP A 336 21.89 3.61 -31.42
C ASP A 336 23.16 3.17 -32.16
N SER A 337 24.26 2.95 -31.44
CA SER A 337 25.52 2.44 -32.00
C SER A 337 25.47 0.98 -32.46
N GLU A 338 24.61 0.15 -31.85
CA GLU A 338 24.52 -1.29 -32.15
C GLU A 338 23.66 -1.58 -33.38
N VAL A 339 22.72 -0.69 -33.69
CA VAL A 339 21.87 -0.85 -34.85
C VAL A 339 22.73 -0.65 -36.10
N PRO A 340 22.77 -1.63 -37.03
CA PRO A 340 23.50 -1.50 -38.27
C PRO A 340 23.06 -0.22 -39.00
N LYS A 341 23.95 0.77 -39.05
CA LYS A 341 23.66 2.02 -39.76
C LYS A 341 23.48 1.69 -41.24
N GLN A 342 22.37 2.11 -41.82
CA GLN A 342 22.09 1.94 -43.25
C GLN A 342 22.41 3.22 -44.02
N CYS A 343 22.94 3.08 -45.23
CA CYS A 343 23.21 4.21 -46.10
C CYS A 343 21.87 4.80 -46.51
N PHE A 344 21.75 6.12 -46.60
CA PHE A 344 20.51 6.74 -47.09
C PHE A 344 20.02 6.16 -48.42
N ILE A 345 20.94 5.70 -49.29
CA ILE A 345 20.59 5.02 -50.54
C ILE A 345 19.73 3.76 -50.30
N GLN A 346 19.99 3.01 -49.22
CA GLN A 346 19.24 1.79 -48.87
C GLN A 346 17.90 2.09 -48.19
N VAL A 347 17.82 3.19 -47.44
CA VAL A 347 16.63 3.55 -46.66
C VAL A 347 15.63 4.36 -47.49
N TYR A 348 16.09 5.03 -48.54
CA TYR A 348 15.23 5.80 -49.43
C TYR A 348 14.22 4.89 -50.14
N ASN A 349 12.95 5.28 -50.09
CA ASN A 349 11.88 4.64 -50.86
C ASN A 349 11.28 5.68 -51.83
N GLU A 350 10.78 5.23 -52.97
CA GLU A 350 10.16 6.11 -53.97
C GLU A 350 8.66 6.33 -53.66
N ASN A 351 8.32 6.66 -52.41
CA ASN A 351 6.93 6.96 -52.04
C ASN A 351 6.63 8.46 -52.25
N PRO A 352 5.73 8.82 -53.18
CA PRO A 352 5.42 10.22 -53.49
C PRO A 352 4.74 10.99 -52.35
N HIS A 353 4.25 10.30 -51.31
CA HIS A 353 3.63 10.92 -50.14
C HIS A 353 4.58 11.05 -48.92
N GLN A 354 5.81 10.57 -49.03
CA GLN A 354 6.79 10.57 -47.94
C GLN A 354 7.90 11.59 -48.20
N GLU A 355 8.03 12.61 -47.36
CA GLU A 355 9.18 13.51 -47.40
C GLU A 355 10.39 12.82 -46.73
N HIS A 356 11.48 12.64 -47.49
CA HIS A 356 12.74 12.10 -46.96
C HIS A 356 13.72 13.25 -46.64
N LEU A 357 13.95 13.49 -45.35
CA LEU A 357 14.93 14.46 -44.87
C LEU A 357 16.28 13.78 -44.62
N VAL A 358 17.36 14.42 -45.07
CA VAL A 358 18.72 13.88 -44.95
C VAL A 358 19.73 14.96 -44.62
N ASP A 359 20.63 14.63 -43.70
CA ASP A 359 21.80 15.45 -43.44
C ASP A 359 22.96 15.00 -44.31
N TYR A 360 23.53 15.97 -45.03
CA TYR A 360 24.68 15.78 -45.89
C TYR A 360 25.92 16.43 -45.31
N PHE A 361 27.05 15.78 -45.55
CA PHE A 361 28.36 16.16 -45.08
C PHE A 361 29.38 16.20 -46.23
N GLU A 362 30.46 16.95 -46.00
CA GLU A 362 31.63 17.05 -46.87
C GLU A 362 32.86 16.48 -46.16
N CYS A 363 33.67 15.69 -46.84
CA CYS A 363 34.90 15.11 -46.32
C CYS A 363 36.11 15.70 -47.04
N LYS A 364 36.91 16.52 -46.34
CA LYS A 364 38.06 17.23 -46.94
C LYS A 364 39.22 16.33 -47.32
N GLN A 365 39.34 15.17 -46.67
CA GLN A 365 40.43 14.21 -46.90
C GLN A 365 40.12 13.18 -47.99
N CYS A 366 38.85 13.03 -48.40
CA CYS A 366 38.50 12.16 -49.50
C CYS A 366 38.32 13.00 -50.75
N LEU A 367 39.12 12.72 -51.80
CA LEU A 367 39.08 13.48 -53.04
C LEU A 367 38.43 12.67 -54.17
N ARG A 368 37.63 13.35 -54.99
CA ARG A 368 37.10 12.88 -56.27
C ARG A 368 37.48 13.91 -57.33
N ASN A 369 38.24 13.48 -58.33
CA ASN A 369 38.77 14.35 -59.39
C ASN A 369 39.51 15.59 -58.83
N GLY A 370 40.28 15.41 -57.76
CA GLY A 370 41.03 16.48 -57.10
C GLY A 370 40.22 17.40 -56.18
N GLN A 371 38.91 17.16 -55.99
CA GLN A 371 38.05 17.96 -55.12
C GLN A 371 37.50 17.15 -53.93
N PRO A 372 37.26 17.77 -52.76
CA PRO A 372 36.61 17.12 -51.61
C PRO A 372 35.28 16.47 -51.98
N ILE A 373 35.03 15.27 -51.45
CA ILE A 373 33.75 14.59 -51.63
C ILE A 373 32.69 15.28 -50.78
N ARG A 374 31.58 15.67 -51.43
CA ARG A 374 30.39 16.30 -50.84
C ARG A 374 29.23 15.31 -50.89
N TRP A 375 28.11 15.60 -50.20
CA TRP A 375 26.89 14.77 -50.23
C TRP A 375 27.05 13.37 -49.63
N ILE A 376 27.78 13.26 -48.52
CA ILE A 376 27.88 12.04 -47.72
C ILE A 376 26.72 12.03 -46.72
N CYS A 377 25.88 11.00 -46.67
CA CYS A 377 24.79 10.92 -45.69
C CYS A 377 25.33 10.71 -44.26
N ARG A 378 24.55 11.09 -43.24
CA ARG A 378 24.90 10.95 -41.81
C ARG A 378 25.49 9.59 -41.45
N SER A 379 24.86 8.49 -41.87
CA SER A 379 25.33 7.13 -41.60
C SER A 379 26.72 6.86 -42.19
N CYS A 380 26.93 7.24 -43.45
CA CYS A 380 28.24 7.06 -44.10
C CYS A 380 29.31 7.99 -43.51
N ALA A 381 28.94 9.20 -43.09
CA ALA A 381 29.84 10.10 -42.39
C ALA A 381 30.32 9.48 -41.07
N ALA A 382 29.40 8.90 -40.29
CA ALA A 382 29.68 8.29 -38.99
C ALA A 382 30.50 6.99 -39.08
N VAL A 383 30.27 6.15 -40.10
CA VAL A 383 30.91 4.83 -40.20
C VAL A 383 32.10 4.84 -41.16
N CYS A 384 31.89 5.23 -42.42
CA CYS A 384 32.91 5.10 -43.47
C CYS A 384 33.95 6.23 -43.43
N HIS A 385 33.60 7.35 -42.80
CA HIS A 385 34.46 8.53 -42.67
C HIS A 385 34.75 8.89 -41.21
N LYS A 386 34.62 7.95 -40.27
CA LYS A 386 34.84 8.15 -38.82
C LYS A 386 36.19 8.81 -38.50
N ASN A 387 37.23 8.45 -39.25
CA ASN A 387 38.60 8.92 -39.05
C ASN A 387 38.98 10.09 -39.97
N HIS A 388 37.99 10.71 -40.63
CA HIS A 388 38.22 11.84 -41.53
C HIS A 388 37.66 13.15 -40.96
N GLY A 389 38.25 14.28 -41.39
CA GLY A 389 37.74 15.64 -41.16
C GLY A 389 36.49 15.89 -41.99
N VAL A 390 35.35 15.47 -41.44
CA VAL A 390 34.02 15.64 -42.03
C VAL A 390 33.36 16.90 -41.47
N THR A 391 32.85 17.77 -42.34
CA THR A 391 32.13 18.99 -41.96
C THR A 391 30.68 18.93 -42.46
N PRO A 392 29.70 19.42 -41.68
CA PRO A 392 28.32 19.52 -42.15
C PRO A 392 28.21 20.35 -43.43
N LEU A 393 27.44 19.86 -44.40
CA LEU A 393 27.18 20.55 -45.67
C LEU A 393 25.77 21.16 -45.66
N ILE A 394 24.76 20.37 -45.31
CA ILE A 394 23.37 20.80 -45.18
C ILE A 394 22.61 19.85 -44.25
N PHE A 395 21.76 20.39 -43.38
CA PHE A 395 20.88 19.63 -42.49
C PHE A 395 19.45 19.62 -43.04
N GLU A 396 18.69 18.57 -42.75
CA GLU A 396 17.27 18.43 -43.09
C GLU A 396 16.96 18.68 -44.57
N ASN A 397 17.86 18.26 -45.46
CA ASN A 397 17.67 18.45 -46.89
C ASN A 397 16.56 17.51 -47.40
N LYS A 398 15.51 18.09 -48.01
CA LYS A 398 14.48 17.33 -48.74
C LYS A 398 15.10 16.61 -49.94
N ALA A 399 15.31 15.30 -49.80
CA ALA A 399 15.99 14.49 -50.79
C ALA A 399 15.08 14.23 -52.00
N ARG A 400 15.56 14.59 -53.20
CA ARG A 400 14.88 14.31 -54.47
C ARG A 400 15.17 12.90 -55.03
N GLY A 401 15.91 12.08 -54.29
CA GLY A 401 16.36 10.75 -54.73
C GLY A 401 17.41 10.15 -53.79
N PRO A 402 17.77 8.86 -53.98
CA PRO A 402 18.72 8.14 -53.12
C PRO A 402 20.15 8.56 -53.43
N LYS A 403 20.61 9.69 -52.87
CA LYS A 403 21.97 10.19 -53.11
C LYS A 403 22.85 10.06 -51.87
N CYS A 404 24.00 9.38 -52.02
CA CYS A 404 25.14 9.43 -51.11
C CYS A 404 26.42 9.20 -51.92
N ASP A 405 27.40 10.10 -51.80
CA ASP A 405 28.66 10.03 -52.56
C ASP A 405 29.78 9.28 -51.81
N CYS A 406 29.47 8.63 -50.67
CA CYS A 406 30.39 7.69 -50.03
C CYS A 406 30.70 6.55 -51.01
N ARG A 407 31.97 6.45 -51.44
CA ARG A 407 32.40 5.64 -52.59
C ARG A 407 31.84 4.20 -52.50
N LYS A 408 31.20 3.71 -53.57
CA LYS A 408 30.58 2.35 -53.63
C LYS A 408 31.52 1.18 -53.26
N LYS A 409 32.84 1.34 -53.40
CA LYS A 409 33.86 0.34 -53.00
C LYS A 409 34.43 0.54 -51.58
N ASN A 410 34.26 1.72 -50.98
CA ASN A 410 34.75 2.05 -49.63
C ASN A 410 33.60 2.28 -48.64
N CYS A 411 32.35 2.10 -49.07
CA CYS A 411 31.20 2.18 -48.20
C CYS A 411 31.07 0.87 -47.44
N HIS A 412 31.45 0.86 -46.17
CA HIS A 412 31.31 -0.30 -45.28
C HIS A 412 29.85 -0.65 -44.98
N ILE A 413 28.93 0.29 -45.22
CA ILE A 413 27.49 0.11 -44.96
C ILE A 413 26.73 -0.45 -46.17
N TYR A 414 27.07 0.01 -47.37
CA TYR A 414 26.45 -0.42 -48.63
C TYR A 414 27.51 -0.65 -49.70
N PRO A 415 28.35 -1.70 -49.54
CA PRO A 415 29.23 -2.14 -50.61
C PRO A 415 28.35 -2.74 -51.72
N ARG A 416 28.43 -2.21 -52.94
CA ARG A 416 27.88 -2.93 -54.10
C ARG A 416 28.91 -3.97 -54.52
N ASN A 417 28.49 -5.24 -54.63
CA ASN A 417 29.23 -6.28 -55.32
C ASN A 417 29.65 -5.83 -56.73
#